data_AF-A0A7K0SIN2-F1
#
_entry.id   AF-A0A7K0SIN2-F1
#
_cell.length_a   1.000
_cell.length_b   1.000
_cell.length_c   1.000
_cell.angle_alpha   90.00
_cell.angle_beta   90.00
_cell.angle_gamma   90.00
#
_symmetry.space_group_name_H-M   'P 1'
#
loop_
_entity.id
_entity.type
_entity.pdbx_description
1 polymer ?
#
loop_
_entity_poly.entity_id
_entity_poly.type
_entity_poly.pdbx_seq_one_letter_code
_entity_poly.pdbx_strand_id
1 'polypeptide(L)'
;MSAKIERDAEGRKQARYAPWLLLVPGLLWLLWFFYLPLYSLFRMSLSTKPSRFAVPEFGWAWSNYSQAFSQYGAQFQRSFTYALAATIAALLIAYPIAYVIAFRGGRYRNVLLGLVVVPFFTNFLIRTLAWKTILGN
;
A
#
# COMPACT_ATOMS: atom_id res chain seq x y z
N MET A 1 -42.97 19.35 -28.34
CA MET A 1 -41.59 19.83 -28.12
C MET A 1 -41.15 19.68 -26.66
N SER A 2 -41.95 20.09 -25.66
CA SER A 2 -41.60 19.98 -24.21
C SER A 2 -41.29 18.57 -23.71
N ALA A 3 -42.05 17.56 -24.13
CA ALA A 3 -41.86 16.17 -23.66
C ALA A 3 -40.51 15.54 -24.07
N LYS A 4 -39.81 16.11 -25.07
CA LYS A 4 -38.48 15.64 -25.48
C LYS A 4 -37.38 16.22 -24.59
N ILE A 5 -37.54 17.47 -24.15
CA ILE A 5 -36.60 18.19 -23.29
C ILE A 5 -36.57 17.57 -21.87
N GLU A 6 -37.72 17.11 -21.36
CA GLU A 6 -37.80 16.41 -20.06
C GLU A 6 -37.11 15.04 -20.09
N ARG A 7 -37.31 14.24 -21.15
CA ARG A 7 -36.64 12.92 -21.31
C ARG A 7 -35.11 13.05 -21.41
N ASP A 8 -34.63 14.09 -22.10
CA ASP A 8 -33.20 14.35 -22.23
C ASP A 8 -32.56 14.86 -20.92
N ALA A 9 -33.35 15.39 -19.99
CA ALA A 9 -32.89 15.84 -18.67
C ALA A 9 -32.81 14.68 -17.65
N GLU A 10 -33.73 13.72 -17.72
CA GLU A 10 -33.68 12.50 -16.88
C GLU A 10 -32.54 11.56 -17.28
N GLY A 11 -32.30 11.38 -18.58
CA GLY A 11 -31.17 10.58 -19.07
C GLY A 11 -29.80 11.12 -18.66
N ARG A 12 -29.65 12.45 -18.59
CA ARG A 12 -28.42 13.11 -18.09
C ARG A 12 -28.22 12.97 -16.57
N LYS A 13 -29.30 12.88 -15.79
CA LYS A 13 -29.24 12.63 -14.33
C LYS A 13 -28.95 11.16 -14.01
N GLN A 14 -29.57 10.22 -14.73
CA GLN A 14 -29.31 8.78 -14.58
C GLN A 14 -27.88 8.39 -15.03
N ALA A 15 -27.37 8.99 -16.11
CA ALA A 15 -25.98 8.80 -16.54
C ALA A 15 -24.94 9.31 -15.51
N ARG A 16 -25.33 10.22 -14.60
CA ARG A 16 -24.44 10.74 -13.56
C ARG A 16 -24.30 9.80 -12.34
N TYR A 17 -25.33 9.01 -12.05
CA TYR A 17 -25.32 8.05 -10.94
C TYR A 17 -24.98 6.61 -11.37
N ALA A 18 -25.10 6.30 -12.67
CA ALA A 18 -24.72 5.01 -13.23
C ALA A 18 -23.30 4.56 -12.86
N PRO A 19 -22.25 5.41 -12.93
CA PRO A 19 -20.90 5.02 -12.52
C PRO A 19 -20.83 4.65 -11.02
N TRP A 20 -21.56 5.37 -10.17
CA TRP A 20 -21.58 5.11 -8.74
C TRP A 20 -22.28 3.80 -8.42
N LEU A 21 -23.44 3.54 -9.06
CA LEU A 21 -24.22 2.31 -8.87
C LEU A 21 -23.46 1.04 -9.29
N LEU A 22 -22.64 1.14 -10.34
CA LEU A 22 -21.75 0.06 -10.81
C LEU A 22 -20.57 -0.20 -9.85
N LEU A 23 -20.12 0.81 -9.10
CA LEU A 23 -19.03 0.67 -8.12
C LEU A 23 -19.52 0.14 -6.76
N VAL A 24 -20.79 0.38 -6.39
CA VAL A 24 -21.37 -0.06 -5.10
C VAL A 24 -21.11 -1.53 -4.78
N PRO A 25 -21.41 -2.52 -5.65
CA PRO A 25 -21.22 -3.93 -5.29
C PRO A 25 -19.75 -4.28 -5.03
N GLY A 26 -18.81 -3.72 -5.80
CA GLY A 26 -17.38 -3.92 -5.59
C GLY A 26 -16.87 -3.25 -4.30
N LEU A 27 -17.34 -2.03 -4.01
CA LEU A 27 -17.02 -1.31 -2.78
C LEU A 27 -17.59 -2.03 -1.55
N LEU A 28 -18.83 -2.50 -1.61
CA LEU A 28 -19.44 -3.26 -0.52
C LEU A 28 -18.68 -4.56 -0.26
N TRP A 29 -18.28 -5.27 -1.33
CA TRP A 29 -17.47 -6.47 -1.21
C TRP A 29 -16.10 -6.17 -0.57
N LEU A 30 -15.39 -5.16 -1.07
CA LEU A 30 -14.10 -4.73 -0.53
C LEU A 30 -14.22 -4.32 0.94
N LEU A 31 -15.19 -3.48 1.27
CA LEU A 31 -15.45 -3.05 2.63
C LEU A 31 -15.76 -4.24 3.52
N TRP A 32 -16.61 -5.18 3.09
CA TRP A 32 -16.93 -6.36 3.90
C TRP A 32 -15.70 -7.21 4.19
N PHE A 33 -14.94 -7.57 3.16
CA PHE A 33 -13.74 -8.41 3.31
C PHE A 33 -12.57 -7.72 3.99
N PHE A 34 -12.45 -6.40 3.85
CA PHE A 34 -11.39 -5.62 4.50
C PHE A 34 -11.76 -5.24 5.94
N TYR A 35 -13.02 -4.92 6.20
CA TYR A 35 -13.50 -4.50 7.51
C TYR A 35 -13.46 -5.64 8.52
N LEU A 36 -13.81 -6.88 8.13
CA LEU A 36 -13.76 -8.04 9.04
C LEU A 36 -12.38 -8.26 9.70
N PRO A 37 -11.26 -8.37 8.94
CA PRO A 37 -9.94 -8.52 9.54
C PRO A 37 -9.50 -7.23 10.25
N LEU A 38 -9.83 -6.05 9.72
CA LEU A 38 -9.47 -4.78 10.35
C LEU A 38 -10.12 -4.63 11.73
N TYR A 39 -11.42 -4.92 11.83
CA TYR A 39 -12.15 -4.92 13.08
C TYR A 39 -11.60 -5.96 14.06
N SER A 40 -11.29 -7.16 13.57
CA SER A 40 -10.66 -8.21 14.38
C SER A 40 -9.30 -7.78 14.94
N LEU A 41 -8.46 -7.14 14.12
CA LEU A 41 -7.17 -6.59 14.52
C LEU A 41 -7.31 -5.45 15.52
N PHE A 42 -8.27 -4.54 15.31
CA PHE A 42 -8.55 -3.44 16.23
C PHE A 42 -8.95 -3.98 17.60
N ARG A 43 -9.90 -4.92 17.63
CA ARG A 43 -10.36 -5.57 18.86
C ARG A 43 -9.23 -6.32 19.55
N MET A 44 -8.35 -6.96 18.78
CA MET A 44 -7.19 -7.66 19.32
C MET A 44 -6.10 -6.71 19.85
N SER A 45 -5.90 -5.56 19.22
CA SER A 45 -4.93 -4.54 19.67
C SER A 45 -5.27 -3.96 21.05
N LEU A 46 -6.57 -3.88 21.38
CA LEU A 46 -7.10 -3.41 22.67
C LEU A 46 -7.33 -4.54 23.68
N SER A 47 -7.01 -5.78 23.32
CA SER A 47 -7.13 -6.94 24.20
C SER A 47 -5.83 -7.22 24.93
N THR A 48 -5.91 -7.76 26.14
CA THR A 48 -4.74 -8.27 26.89
C THR A 48 -4.70 -9.78 26.81
N LYS A 49 -3.50 -10.35 26.67
CA LYS A 49 -3.30 -11.80 26.73
C LYS A 49 -2.48 -12.13 27.98
N PRO A 50 -3.12 -12.55 29.09
CA PRO A 50 -2.41 -12.80 30.34
C PRO A 50 -1.43 -13.99 30.24
N SER A 51 -1.62 -14.92 29.29
CA SER A 51 -0.67 -15.99 28.99
C SER A 51 -0.69 -16.39 27.51
N ARG A 52 0.35 -17.06 27.03
CA ARG A 52 0.48 -17.48 25.62
C ARG A 52 -0.70 -18.34 25.13
N PHE A 53 -1.38 -19.05 26.03
CA PHE A 53 -2.48 -19.96 25.71
C PHE A 53 -3.86 -19.45 26.18
N ALA A 54 -3.93 -18.34 26.91
CA ALA A 54 -5.21 -17.75 27.31
C ALA A 54 -5.95 -17.15 26.11
N VAL A 55 -7.28 -17.16 26.18
CA VAL A 55 -8.13 -16.44 25.22
C VAL A 55 -7.91 -14.94 25.46
N PRO A 56 -7.67 -14.12 24.41
CA PRO A 56 -7.54 -12.68 24.56
C PRO A 56 -8.82 -12.08 25.15
N GLU A 57 -8.69 -11.39 26.28
CA GLU A 57 -9.79 -10.68 26.91
C GLU A 57 -9.78 -9.22 26.46
N PHE A 58 -10.94 -8.71 26.06
CA PHE A 58 -11.08 -7.32 25.64
C PHE A 58 -11.18 -6.43 26.88
N GLY A 59 -10.16 -5.58 27.10
CA GLY A 59 -10.03 -4.79 28.32
C GLY A 59 -9.69 -3.32 28.10
N TRP A 60 -9.89 -2.79 26.89
CA TRP A 60 -9.50 -1.40 26.53
C TRP A 60 -8.05 -1.07 26.90
N ALA A 61 -7.13 -1.98 26.59
CA ALA A 61 -5.74 -1.90 27.04
C ALA A 61 -4.90 -0.94 26.17
N TRP A 62 -5.14 0.36 26.34
CA TRP A 62 -4.34 1.42 25.71
C TRP A 62 -2.84 1.36 26.08
N SER A 63 -2.53 0.75 27.23
CA SER A 63 -1.15 0.47 27.66
C SER A 63 -0.38 -0.41 26.66
N ASN A 64 -1.06 -1.22 25.83
CA ASN A 64 -0.41 -2.01 24.80
C ASN A 64 0.39 -1.15 23.81
N TYR A 65 -0.10 0.05 23.48
CA TYR A 65 0.59 0.95 22.55
C TYR A 65 1.85 1.55 23.18
N SER A 66 1.77 2.07 24.42
CA SER A 66 2.94 2.62 25.10
C SER A 66 3.99 1.54 25.38
N GLN A 67 3.56 0.34 25.79
CA GLN A 67 4.43 -0.82 25.96
C GLN A 67 5.11 -1.20 24.65
N ALA A 68 4.37 -1.26 23.53
CA ALA A 68 4.95 -1.56 22.22
C ALA A 68 6.03 -0.55 21.81
N PHE A 69 5.81 0.75 22.02
CA PHE A 69 6.83 1.76 21.73
C PHE A 69 8.05 1.66 22.65
N SER A 70 7.84 1.38 23.94
CA SER A 70 8.97 1.20 24.88
C SER A 70 9.81 -0.05 24.57
N GLN A 71 9.15 -1.15 24.19
CA GLN A 71 9.81 -2.44 23.96
C GLN A 71 10.45 -2.53 22.56
N TYR A 72 9.82 -1.94 21.55
CA TYR A 72 10.25 -2.04 20.14
C TYR A 72 10.74 -0.71 19.55
N GLY A 73 10.94 0.32 20.37
CA GLY A 73 11.33 1.66 19.93
C GLY A 73 12.61 1.68 19.08
N ALA A 74 13.62 0.87 19.45
CA ALA A 74 14.85 0.75 18.67
C ALA A 74 14.61 0.17 17.26
N GLN A 75 13.68 -0.78 17.12
CA GLN A 75 13.30 -1.40 15.86
C GLN A 75 12.52 -0.41 15.00
N PHE A 76 11.63 0.38 15.60
CA PHE A 76 10.95 1.48 14.90
C PHE A 76 11.95 2.51 14.38
N GLN A 77 12.89 2.94 15.23
CA GLN A 77 13.92 3.89 14.84
C GLN A 77 14.78 3.35 13.69
N ARG A 78 15.29 2.12 13.80
CA ARG A 78 16.07 1.48 12.74
C ARG A 78 15.29 1.39 11.43
N SER A 79 14.05 0.93 11.48
CA SER A 79 13.18 0.82 10.30
C SER A 79 12.97 2.17 9.63
N PHE A 80 12.72 3.22 10.43
CA PHE A 80 12.56 4.57 9.91
C PHE A 80 13.87 5.09 9.29
N THR A 81 15.01 4.89 9.94
CA THR A 81 16.31 5.31 9.41
C THR A 81 16.64 4.58 8.11
N TYR A 82 16.38 3.28 8.00
CA TYR A 82 16.60 2.52 6.78
C TYR A 82 15.66 2.93 5.66
N ALA A 83 14.37 3.14 5.97
CA ALA A 83 13.41 3.64 4.99
C ALA A 83 13.81 5.01 4.46
N LEU A 84 14.17 5.95 5.35
CA LEU A 84 14.59 7.30 4.97
C LEU A 84 15.88 7.28 4.16
N ALA A 85 16.90 6.56 4.62
CA ALA A 85 18.16 6.41 3.89
C ALA A 85 17.94 5.79 2.50
N ALA A 86 17.11 4.75 2.42
CA ALA A 86 16.75 4.12 1.15
C ALA A 86 15.99 5.07 0.23
N THR A 87 15.04 5.86 0.74
CA THR A 87 14.32 6.86 -0.05
C THR A 87 15.25 7.94 -0.58
N ILE A 88 16.15 8.48 0.24
CA ILE A 88 17.13 9.48 -0.19
C ILE A 88 18.07 8.91 -1.24
N ALA A 89 18.63 7.72 -1.00
CA ALA A 89 19.51 7.06 -1.96
C ALA A 89 18.77 6.77 -3.28
N ALA A 90 17.53 6.29 -3.21
CA ALA A 90 16.69 6.05 -4.38
C ALA A 90 16.42 7.33 -5.15
N LEU A 91 16.12 8.45 -4.50
CA LEU A 91 15.93 9.75 -5.16
C LEU A 91 17.23 10.24 -5.81
N LEU A 92 18.36 10.16 -5.11
CA LEU A 92 19.65 10.58 -5.64
C LEU A 92 20.09 9.78 -6.87
N ILE A 93 19.72 8.51 -6.95
CA ILE A 93 20.05 7.63 -8.09
C ILE A 93 19.00 7.75 -9.20
N ALA A 94 17.71 7.73 -8.85
CA ALA A 94 16.62 7.72 -9.82
C ALA A 94 16.46 9.08 -10.50
N TYR A 95 16.65 10.20 -9.79
CA TYR A 95 16.51 11.54 -10.36
C TYR A 95 17.45 11.81 -11.55
N PRO A 96 18.77 11.57 -11.48
CA PRO A 96 19.65 11.77 -12.64
C PRO A 96 19.32 10.80 -13.78
N ILE A 97 18.95 9.56 -13.49
CA ILE A 97 18.52 8.60 -14.54
C ILE A 97 17.25 9.11 -15.24
N ALA A 98 16.25 9.53 -14.47
CA ALA A 98 15.00 10.07 -15.01
C ALA A 98 15.26 11.35 -15.82
N TYR A 99 16.15 12.23 -15.35
CA TYR A 99 16.57 13.42 -16.07
C TYR A 99 17.20 13.07 -17.42
N VAL A 100 18.16 12.13 -17.46
CA VAL A 100 18.78 11.69 -18.72
C VAL A 100 17.76 11.08 -19.67
N ILE A 101 16.83 10.26 -19.18
CA ILE A 101 15.78 9.65 -20.00
C ILE A 101 14.82 10.71 -20.54
N ALA A 102 14.45 11.71 -19.73
CA ALA A 102 13.52 12.77 -20.10
C ALA A 102 14.12 13.72 -21.14
N PHE A 103 15.38 14.13 -20.96
CA PHE A 103 16.01 15.17 -21.80
C PHE A 103 16.89 14.61 -22.92
N ARG A 104 17.52 13.44 -22.76
CA ARG A 104 18.43 12.82 -23.74
C ARG A 104 17.93 11.48 -24.30
N GLY A 105 16.70 11.08 -23.98
CA GLY A 105 16.18 9.75 -24.32
C GLY A 105 16.02 9.47 -25.82
N GLY A 106 15.80 10.48 -26.66
CA GLY A 106 15.71 10.34 -28.13
C GLY A 106 14.97 9.07 -28.59
N ARG A 107 15.60 8.29 -29.47
CA ARG A 107 15.09 7.00 -29.99
C ARG A 107 15.15 5.84 -28.99
N TYR A 108 15.99 5.92 -27.94
CA TYR A 108 16.21 4.84 -26.97
C TYR A 108 15.34 4.97 -25.71
N ARG A 109 14.53 6.02 -25.58
CA ARG A 109 13.70 6.31 -24.40
C ARG A 109 12.85 5.13 -23.97
N ASN A 110 12.16 4.48 -24.90
CA ASN A 110 11.28 3.35 -24.61
C ASN A 110 12.07 2.12 -24.12
N VAL A 111 13.27 1.89 -24.65
CA VAL A 111 14.14 0.80 -24.22
C VAL A 111 14.70 1.07 -22.82
N LEU A 112 15.15 2.30 -22.55
CA LEU A 112 15.63 2.71 -21.23
C LEU A 112 14.53 2.60 -20.16
N LEU A 113 13.31 3.02 -20.47
CA LEU A 113 12.16 2.83 -19.58
C LEU A 113 11.87 1.34 -19.35
N GLY A 114 11.91 0.53 -20.41
CA GLY A 114 11.78 -0.92 -20.31
C GLY A 114 12.79 -1.53 -19.32
N LEU A 115 14.07 -1.22 -19.47
CA LEU A 115 15.14 -1.72 -18.59
C LEU A 115 14.94 -1.35 -17.11
N VAL A 116 14.38 -0.18 -16.82
CA VAL A 116 14.06 0.24 -15.44
C VAL A 116 12.87 -0.54 -14.87
N VAL A 117 11.88 -0.88 -15.70
CA VAL A 117 10.66 -1.58 -15.26
C VAL A 117 10.86 -3.10 -15.19
N VAL A 118 11.70 -3.69 -16.03
CA VAL A 118 12.01 -5.14 -16.02
C VAL A 118 12.31 -5.71 -14.62
N PRO A 119 13.18 -5.10 -13.77
CA PRO A 119 13.44 -5.64 -12.44
C PRO A 119 12.23 -5.57 -11.49
N PHE A 120 11.20 -4.77 -11.79
CA PHE A 120 9.96 -4.76 -11.01
C PHE A 120 9.20 -6.09 -11.12
N PHE A 121 9.28 -6.77 -12.27
CA PHE A 121 8.69 -8.10 -12.46
C PHE A 121 9.51 -9.22 -11.80
N THR A 122 10.70 -8.91 -11.28
CA THR A 122 11.55 -9.92 -10.63
C THR A 122 11.08 -10.15 -9.19
N ASN A 123 10.86 -11.42 -8.83
CA ASN A 123 10.40 -11.81 -7.50
C ASN A 123 11.37 -11.30 -6.41
N PHE A 124 10.84 -10.52 -5.46
CA PHE A 124 11.58 -10.00 -4.31
C PHE A 124 12.28 -11.11 -3.53
N LEU A 125 11.66 -12.29 -3.39
CA LEU A 125 12.23 -13.44 -2.69
C LEU A 125 13.52 -13.96 -3.35
N ILE A 126 13.56 -14.04 -4.68
CA ILE A 126 14.76 -14.50 -5.40
C ILE A 126 15.91 -13.53 -5.15
N ARG A 127 15.62 -12.23 -5.19
CA ARG A 127 16.61 -11.19 -4.89
C ARG A 127 17.12 -11.28 -3.46
N THR A 128 16.26 -11.41 -2.45
CA THR A 128 16.72 -11.50 -1.05
C THR A 128 17.51 -12.78 -0.76
N LEU A 129 17.11 -13.91 -1.35
CA LEU A 129 17.86 -15.17 -1.22
C LEU A 129 19.21 -15.10 -1.93
N ALA A 130 19.29 -14.53 -3.14
CA ALA A 130 20.53 -14.37 -3.87
C ALA A 130 21.57 -13.54 -3.09
N TRP A 131 21.15 -12.40 -2.53
CA TRP A 131 22.03 -11.61 -1.66
C TRP A 131 22.46 -12.38 -0.42
N LYS A 132 21.55 -13.14 0.21
CA LYS A 132 21.89 -13.98 1.36
C LYS A 132 22.90 -15.08 1.00
N THR A 133 22.81 -15.70 -0.17
CA THR A 133 23.76 -16.72 -0.62
C THR A 133 25.12 -16.13 -1.01
N ILE A 134 25.16 -14.89 -1.52
CA ILE A 134 26.41 -14.22 -1.90
C ILE A 134 27.14 -13.64 -0.68
N LEU A 135 26.40 -13.11 0.30
CA LEU A 135 26.94 -12.45 1.49
C LEU A 135 27.00 -13.37 2.73
N GLY A 136 26.21 -14.44 2.73
CA GLY A 136 26.20 -15.47 3.75
C GLY A 136 27.18 -16.57 3.34
N ASN A 137 28.18 -16.77 4.19
CA ASN A 137 29.11 -17.89 4.09
C ASN A 137 28.38 -19.23 4.23
#